data_AF-A0A5Q0EH84-F1
#
_entry.id   AF-A0A5Q0EH84-F1
#
_cell.length_a   1.000
_cell.length_b   1.000
_cell.length_c   1.000
_cell.angle_alpha   90.00
_cell.angle_beta   90.00
_cell.angle_gamma   90.00
#
_symmetry.space_group_name_H-M   'P 1'
#
loop_
_entity.id
_entity.type
_entity.pdbx_description
1 polymer ?
#
loop_
_entity_poly.entity_id
_entity_poly.type
_entity_poly.pdbx_seq_one_letter_code
_entity_poly.pdbx_strand_id
1 'polypeptide(L)'
;MIEIKHRHSGEVLASWAGDSLANADLRAMDLAGADLSGQDLCCAQLQNVDLEGADLRGANLGRANLMNAYLARADLTRADLTSARLGHDHRAKAANLAGADLTGANLGRADLRKVDLRNCNLQGADLSHADLRDADLQGSNMHGCRAVFALFIRANMQEVQLEQADLRNSHLNSADLHQANLRHSNLGSSQAEGFTVLNLANLKRADLSGANLANASAEDADFSKAKLVDVDLSHAVISGAILDRCDVSGANFDGVELATVSMDFANFSQAQNANIPSYKENLR
;
A
#
# COMPACT_ATOMS: atom_id res chain seq x y z
N MET A 1 -14.57 -35.63 2.32
CA MET A 1 -14.22 -35.16 3.68
C MET A 1 -12.77 -34.70 3.69
N ILE A 2 -12.57 -33.43 3.98
CA ILE A 2 -11.26 -32.77 4.11
C ILE A 2 -10.94 -32.66 5.60
N GLU A 3 -9.75 -33.10 6.00
CA GLU A 3 -9.20 -32.84 7.33
C GLU A 3 -8.30 -31.61 7.25
N ILE A 4 -8.63 -30.55 7.99
CA ILE A 4 -7.77 -29.37 8.12
C ILE A 4 -6.84 -29.64 9.29
N LYS A 5 -5.53 -29.72 8.99
CA LYS A 5 -4.51 -30.13 9.95
C LYS A 5 -3.64 -28.96 10.36
N HIS A 6 -3.12 -28.99 11.57
CA HIS A 6 -2.08 -28.05 11.99
C HIS A 6 -0.78 -28.33 11.24
N ARG A 7 -0.16 -27.29 10.67
CA ARG A 7 0.98 -27.36 9.74
C ARG A 7 2.25 -28.01 10.30
N HIS A 8 2.42 -28.02 11.63
CA HIS A 8 3.60 -28.60 12.28
C HIS A 8 3.32 -29.93 12.99
N SER A 9 2.18 -30.04 13.68
CA SER A 9 1.86 -31.22 14.49
C SER A 9 1.10 -32.30 13.72
N GLY A 10 0.45 -31.94 12.61
CA GLY A 10 -0.42 -32.83 11.85
C GLY A 10 -1.76 -33.14 12.55
N GLU A 11 -2.01 -32.54 13.71
CA GLU A 11 -3.27 -32.68 14.44
C GLU A 11 -4.44 -32.15 13.61
N VAL A 12 -5.56 -32.87 13.60
CA VAL A 12 -6.78 -32.43 12.93
C VAL A 12 -7.43 -31.33 13.77
N LEU A 13 -7.39 -30.10 13.27
CA LEU A 13 -8.01 -28.93 13.89
C LEU A 13 -9.52 -28.91 13.61
N ALA A 14 -9.90 -29.26 12.37
CA ALA A 14 -11.28 -29.30 11.93
C ALA A 14 -11.46 -30.34 10.82
N SER A 15 -12.69 -30.81 10.65
CA SER A 15 -13.08 -31.69 9.54
C SER A 15 -14.23 -31.06 8.77
N TRP A 16 -14.12 -31.06 7.45
CA TRP A 16 -15.13 -30.57 6.53
C TRP A 16 -15.71 -31.74 5.73
N ALA A 17 -17.03 -31.88 5.73
CA ALA A 17 -17.68 -33.03 5.09
C ALA A 17 -17.53 -33.03 3.55
N GLY A 18 -17.39 -31.85 2.94
CA GLY A 18 -17.28 -31.69 1.48
C GLY A 18 -15.94 -32.16 0.90
N ASP A 19 -15.87 -32.08 -0.43
CA ASP A 19 -14.69 -32.44 -1.22
C ASP A 19 -13.85 -31.22 -1.63
N SER A 20 -14.32 -30.01 -1.28
CA SER A 20 -13.62 -28.73 -1.46
C SER A 20 -13.99 -27.77 -0.32
N LEU A 21 -13.10 -26.82 -0.02
CA LEU A 21 -13.35 -25.70 0.90
C LEU A 21 -13.95 -24.47 0.17
N ALA A 22 -14.17 -24.55 -1.13
CA ALA A 22 -14.83 -23.49 -1.89
C ALA A 22 -16.27 -23.31 -1.42
N ASN A 23 -16.66 -22.07 -1.16
CA ASN A 23 -17.95 -21.69 -0.56
C ASN A 23 -18.19 -22.29 0.84
N ALA A 24 -17.17 -22.87 1.48
CA ALA A 24 -17.34 -23.47 2.79
C ALA A 24 -17.69 -22.40 3.83
N ASP A 25 -18.53 -22.78 4.77
CA ASP A 25 -18.80 -21.99 5.96
C ASP A 25 -17.86 -22.43 7.07
N LEU A 26 -16.77 -21.69 7.22
CA LEU A 26 -15.72 -21.96 8.19
C LEU A 26 -15.76 -20.96 9.35
N ARG A 27 -16.83 -20.16 9.44
CA ARG A 27 -16.96 -19.10 10.45
C ARG A 27 -16.77 -19.65 11.86
N ALA A 28 -16.07 -18.89 12.68
CA ALA A 28 -15.77 -19.20 14.09
C ALA A 28 -15.01 -20.52 14.33
N MET A 29 -14.41 -21.11 13.29
CA MET A 29 -13.42 -22.17 13.50
C MET A 29 -12.12 -21.58 14.07
N ASP A 30 -11.48 -22.37 14.93
CA ASP A 30 -10.09 -22.15 15.34
C ASP A 30 -9.18 -22.93 14.38
N LEU A 31 -8.56 -22.21 13.46
CA LEU A 31 -7.66 -22.73 12.44
C LEU A 31 -6.25 -22.11 12.61
N ALA A 32 -5.90 -21.72 13.84
CA ALA A 32 -4.57 -21.22 14.14
C ALA A 32 -3.51 -22.28 13.74
N GLY A 33 -2.53 -21.86 12.96
CA GLY A 33 -1.49 -22.72 12.41
C GLY A 33 -1.98 -23.80 11.43
N ALA A 34 -3.20 -23.71 10.89
CA ALA A 34 -3.70 -24.66 9.91
C ALA A 34 -2.84 -24.69 8.63
N ASP A 35 -2.66 -25.88 8.07
CA ASP A 35 -2.18 -26.07 6.70
C ASP A 35 -3.37 -26.03 5.74
N LEU A 36 -3.49 -24.90 5.06
CA LEU A 36 -4.45 -24.62 4.01
C LEU A 36 -3.72 -24.29 2.70
N SER A 37 -2.46 -24.73 2.57
CA SER A 37 -1.63 -24.44 1.41
C SER A 37 -2.24 -25.03 0.14
N GLY A 38 -2.32 -24.21 -0.91
CA GLY A 38 -2.91 -24.56 -2.21
C GLY A 38 -4.41 -24.89 -2.19
N GLN A 39 -5.11 -24.75 -1.06
CA GLN A 39 -6.53 -25.08 -0.98
C GLN A 39 -7.39 -24.09 -1.75
N ASP A 40 -8.51 -24.59 -2.28
CA ASP A 40 -9.54 -23.75 -2.86
C ASP A 40 -10.52 -23.28 -1.77
N LEU A 41 -10.39 -22.01 -1.38
CA LEU A 41 -11.22 -21.29 -0.40
C LEU A 41 -12.05 -20.20 -1.09
N CYS A 42 -12.24 -20.30 -2.41
CA CYS A 42 -12.97 -19.31 -3.19
C CYS A 42 -14.38 -19.14 -2.62
N CYS A 43 -14.79 -17.88 -2.39
CA CYS A 43 -16.08 -17.52 -1.82
C CYS A 43 -16.36 -18.08 -0.40
N ALA A 44 -15.37 -18.66 0.29
CA ALA A 44 -15.54 -19.18 1.64
C ALA A 44 -15.95 -18.09 2.64
N GLN A 45 -16.73 -18.47 3.65
CA GLN A 45 -17.10 -17.61 4.77
C GLN A 45 -16.10 -17.84 5.91
N LEU A 46 -15.15 -16.92 6.05
CA LEU A 46 -14.04 -16.95 7.02
C LEU A 46 -14.15 -15.81 8.05
N GLN A 47 -15.34 -15.24 8.23
CA GLN A 47 -15.54 -14.16 9.19
C GLN A 47 -15.28 -14.65 10.62
N ASN A 48 -14.52 -13.87 11.39
CA ASN A 48 -14.14 -14.17 12.78
C ASN A 48 -13.36 -15.48 12.97
N VAL A 49 -12.73 -16.00 11.93
CA VAL A 49 -11.90 -17.21 12.02
C VAL A 49 -10.52 -16.84 12.55
N ASP A 50 -9.98 -17.68 13.42
CA ASP A 50 -8.58 -17.62 13.80
C ASP A 50 -7.73 -18.39 12.79
N LEU A 51 -6.84 -17.69 12.09
CA LEU A 51 -5.88 -18.17 11.12
C LEU A 51 -4.46 -17.71 11.50
N GLU A 52 -4.20 -17.40 12.77
CA GLU A 52 -2.87 -16.95 13.22
C GLU A 52 -1.80 -17.97 12.80
N GLY A 53 -0.78 -17.52 12.08
CA GLY A 53 0.32 -18.39 11.65
C GLY A 53 -0.06 -19.52 10.66
N ALA A 54 -1.28 -19.52 10.12
CA ALA A 54 -1.73 -20.50 9.14
C ALA A 54 -0.86 -20.46 7.87
N ASP A 55 -0.69 -21.61 7.23
CA ASP A 55 -0.07 -21.73 5.92
C ASP A 55 -1.16 -21.68 4.84
N LEU A 56 -1.25 -20.55 4.14
CA LEU A 56 -2.19 -20.26 3.05
C LEU A 56 -1.44 -20.06 1.73
N ARG A 57 -0.20 -20.57 1.61
CA ARG A 57 0.63 -20.40 0.42
C ARG A 57 -0.09 -20.92 -0.82
N GLY A 58 -0.22 -20.07 -1.83
CA GLY A 58 -0.90 -20.41 -3.08
C GLY A 58 -2.38 -20.77 -2.95
N ALA A 59 -3.01 -20.53 -1.79
CA ALA A 59 -4.44 -20.79 -1.61
C ALA A 59 -5.27 -19.82 -2.47
N ASN A 60 -6.41 -20.30 -2.96
CA ASN A 60 -7.38 -19.47 -3.66
C ASN A 60 -8.41 -18.93 -2.66
N LEU A 61 -8.25 -17.68 -2.23
CA LEU A 61 -9.16 -16.92 -1.37
C LEU A 61 -10.00 -15.92 -2.18
N GLY A 62 -10.12 -16.12 -3.50
CA GLY A 62 -10.86 -15.22 -4.39
C GLY A 62 -12.29 -15.02 -3.88
N ARG A 63 -12.69 -13.76 -3.70
CA ARG A 63 -14.02 -13.37 -3.17
C ARG A 63 -14.37 -13.94 -1.78
N ALA A 64 -13.40 -14.51 -1.05
CA ALA A 64 -13.63 -15.00 0.30
C ALA A 64 -13.98 -13.84 1.24
N ASN A 65 -14.75 -14.14 2.28
CA ASN A 65 -15.15 -13.18 3.29
C ASN A 65 -14.32 -13.36 4.57
N LEU A 66 -13.33 -12.51 4.76
CA LEU A 66 -12.34 -12.52 5.83
C LEU A 66 -12.57 -11.38 6.83
N MET A 67 -13.75 -10.74 6.83
CA MET A 67 -14.04 -9.67 7.77
C MET A 67 -13.84 -10.14 9.22
N ASN A 68 -13.07 -9.39 9.98
CA ASN A 68 -12.70 -9.69 11.36
C ASN A 68 -11.95 -11.03 11.55
N ALA A 69 -11.37 -11.60 10.49
CA ALA A 69 -10.50 -12.76 10.59
C ALA A 69 -9.14 -12.35 11.18
N TYR A 70 -8.53 -13.25 11.95
CA TYR A 70 -7.22 -13.05 12.56
C TYR A 70 -6.17 -13.84 11.79
N LEU A 71 -5.40 -13.18 10.93
CA LEU A 71 -4.36 -13.75 10.07
C LEU A 71 -2.96 -13.24 10.44
N ALA A 72 -2.76 -12.81 11.69
CA ALA A 72 -1.46 -12.33 12.13
C ALA A 72 -0.40 -13.41 11.84
N ARG A 73 0.73 -13.02 11.24
CA ARG A 73 1.84 -13.92 10.89
C ARG A 73 1.48 -15.11 9.97
N ALA A 74 0.31 -15.10 9.32
CA ALA A 74 -0.04 -16.12 8.33
C ALA A 74 0.87 -16.01 7.10
N ASP A 75 1.10 -17.14 6.44
CA ASP A 75 1.83 -17.20 5.18
C ASP A 75 0.85 -17.27 4.01
N LEU A 76 0.63 -16.14 3.36
CA LEU A 76 -0.22 -15.93 2.19
C LEU A 76 0.61 -15.78 0.91
N THR A 77 1.86 -16.26 0.90
CA THR A 77 2.75 -16.15 -0.27
C THR A 77 2.07 -16.72 -1.52
N ARG A 78 1.97 -15.89 -2.57
CA ARG A 78 1.32 -16.21 -3.85
C ARG A 78 -0.16 -16.64 -3.74
N ALA A 79 -0.84 -16.36 -2.63
CA ALA A 79 -2.27 -16.60 -2.52
C ALA A 79 -3.06 -15.66 -3.44
N ASP A 80 -4.22 -16.12 -3.92
CA ASP A 80 -5.16 -15.30 -4.67
C ASP A 80 -6.25 -14.76 -3.74
N LEU A 81 -6.18 -13.48 -3.39
CA LEU A 81 -7.19 -12.74 -2.63
C LEU A 81 -8.00 -11.79 -3.53
N THR A 82 -8.08 -12.04 -4.83
CA THR A 82 -8.79 -11.17 -5.77
C THR A 82 -10.23 -10.95 -5.30
N SER A 83 -10.61 -9.68 -5.15
CA SER A 83 -11.94 -9.26 -4.67
C SER A 83 -12.35 -9.85 -3.31
N ALA A 84 -11.40 -10.32 -2.49
CA ALA A 84 -11.68 -10.76 -1.14
C ALA A 84 -12.13 -9.59 -0.25
N ARG A 85 -12.92 -9.89 0.78
CA ARG A 85 -13.45 -8.90 1.72
C ARG A 85 -12.74 -9.04 3.07
N LEU A 86 -11.74 -8.19 3.31
CA LEU A 86 -10.99 -8.14 4.57
C LEU A 86 -11.36 -6.89 5.39
N GLY A 87 -11.69 -5.81 4.69
CA GLY A 87 -11.99 -4.51 5.27
C GLY A 87 -13.41 -4.36 5.81
N HIS A 88 -13.59 -3.32 6.61
CA HIS A 88 -14.89 -2.90 7.14
C HIS A 88 -14.87 -1.41 7.48
N ASP A 89 -16.03 -0.76 7.47
CA ASP A 89 -16.18 0.64 7.93
C ASP A 89 -15.86 0.84 9.43
N HIS A 90 -15.68 -0.23 10.20
CA HIS A 90 -15.37 -0.18 11.62
C HIS A 90 -14.10 -0.99 11.86
N ARG A 91 -13.03 -0.33 12.35
CA ARG A 91 -11.68 -0.94 12.44
C ARG A 91 -11.66 -2.26 13.21
N ALA A 92 -12.42 -2.33 14.31
CA ALA A 92 -12.60 -3.55 15.12
C ALA A 92 -13.30 -4.72 14.41
N LYS A 93 -13.72 -4.56 13.16
CA LYS A 93 -14.32 -5.61 12.32
C LYS A 93 -13.52 -5.84 11.02
N ALA A 94 -12.43 -5.11 10.82
CA ALA A 94 -11.52 -5.38 9.72
C ALA A 94 -10.60 -6.55 10.11
N ALA A 95 -10.07 -7.25 9.12
CA ALA A 95 -9.10 -8.32 9.36
C ALA A 95 -7.81 -7.79 9.99
N ASN A 96 -7.11 -8.67 10.70
CA ASN A 96 -5.76 -8.42 11.19
C ASN A 96 -4.77 -9.31 10.44
N LEU A 97 -3.86 -8.71 9.68
CA LEU A 97 -2.80 -9.39 8.94
C LEU A 97 -1.41 -9.02 9.48
N ALA A 98 -1.31 -8.40 10.66
CA ALA A 98 -0.03 -7.89 11.17
C ALA A 98 1.08 -8.95 11.11
N GLY A 99 2.19 -8.61 10.44
CA GLY A 99 3.33 -9.51 10.25
C GLY A 99 3.12 -10.68 9.28
N ALA A 100 2.02 -10.72 8.51
CA ALA A 100 1.78 -11.76 7.52
C ALA A 100 2.73 -11.62 6.31
N ASP A 101 3.03 -12.76 5.69
CA ASP A 101 3.76 -12.80 4.41
C ASP A 101 2.77 -12.88 3.25
N LEU A 102 2.68 -11.82 2.46
CA LEU A 102 1.84 -11.67 1.27
C LEU A 102 2.71 -11.56 0.00
N THR A 103 3.94 -12.09 0.03
CA THR A 103 4.88 -11.99 -1.10
C THR A 103 4.25 -12.52 -2.38
N GLY A 104 4.17 -11.68 -3.40
CA GLY A 104 3.56 -12.02 -4.69
C GLY A 104 2.08 -12.42 -4.63
N ALA A 105 1.37 -12.12 -3.55
CA ALA A 105 -0.08 -12.37 -3.45
C ALA A 105 -0.85 -11.45 -4.42
N ASN A 106 -1.98 -11.95 -4.92
CA ASN A 106 -2.90 -11.16 -5.73
C ASN A 106 -4.05 -10.62 -4.88
N LEU A 107 -4.02 -9.34 -4.55
CA LEU A 107 -5.03 -8.59 -3.80
C LEU A 107 -5.88 -7.69 -4.71
N GLY A 108 -5.90 -7.97 -6.02
CA GLY A 108 -6.59 -7.15 -7.00
C GLY A 108 -8.06 -6.94 -6.63
N ARG A 109 -8.50 -5.68 -6.55
CA ARG A 109 -9.88 -5.28 -6.17
C ARG A 109 -10.31 -5.72 -4.76
N ALA A 110 -9.39 -6.15 -3.90
CA ALA A 110 -9.73 -6.53 -2.53
C ALA A 110 -10.20 -5.31 -1.72
N ASP A 111 -11.16 -5.54 -0.82
CA ASP A 111 -11.53 -4.57 0.20
C ASP A 111 -10.60 -4.75 1.39
N LEU A 112 -9.70 -3.79 1.60
CA LEU A 112 -8.69 -3.73 2.66
C LEU A 112 -8.91 -2.53 3.59
N ARG A 113 -10.10 -1.92 3.58
CA ARG A 113 -10.41 -0.75 4.39
C ARG A 113 -10.19 -1.03 5.87
N LYS A 114 -9.40 -0.18 6.54
CA LYS A 114 -9.11 -0.27 7.98
C LYS A 114 -8.42 -1.56 8.44
N VAL A 115 -7.94 -2.40 7.51
CA VAL A 115 -7.21 -3.62 7.82
C VAL A 115 -5.88 -3.28 8.48
N ASP A 116 -5.49 -4.07 9.47
CA ASP A 116 -4.16 -4.01 10.07
C ASP A 116 -3.18 -4.82 9.20
N LEU A 117 -2.34 -4.13 8.44
CA LEU A 117 -1.29 -4.67 7.58
C LEU A 117 0.09 -4.30 8.10
N ARG A 118 0.26 -3.95 9.38
CA ARG A 118 1.55 -3.49 9.91
C ARG A 118 2.62 -4.56 9.79
N ASN A 119 3.83 -4.17 9.41
CA ASN A 119 4.99 -5.03 9.26
C ASN A 119 4.76 -6.25 8.35
N CYS A 120 3.84 -6.16 7.39
CA CYS A 120 3.61 -7.23 6.42
C CYS A 120 4.70 -7.24 5.34
N ASN A 121 4.92 -8.41 4.74
CA ASN A 121 5.70 -8.52 3.50
C ASN A 121 4.77 -8.59 2.28
N LEU A 122 4.62 -7.49 1.57
CA LEU A 122 3.82 -7.33 0.35
C LEU A 122 4.73 -7.22 -0.91
N GLN A 123 5.97 -7.70 -0.82
CA GLN A 123 6.92 -7.60 -1.94
C GLN A 123 6.34 -8.24 -3.21
N GLY A 124 6.31 -7.47 -4.29
CA GLY A 124 5.79 -7.90 -5.59
C GLY A 124 4.30 -8.27 -5.62
N ALA A 125 3.52 -7.94 -4.57
CA ALA A 125 2.09 -8.21 -4.56
C ALA A 125 1.33 -7.33 -5.59
N ASP A 126 0.21 -7.84 -6.10
CA ASP A 126 -0.71 -7.07 -6.95
C ASP A 126 -1.89 -6.54 -6.13
N LEU A 127 -1.89 -5.24 -5.88
CA LEU A 127 -2.91 -4.44 -5.19
C LEU A 127 -3.74 -3.61 -6.18
N SER A 128 -3.70 -3.93 -7.48
CA SER A 128 -4.40 -3.13 -8.50
C SER A 128 -5.89 -2.98 -8.16
N HIS A 129 -6.37 -1.74 -8.13
CA HIS A 129 -7.75 -1.39 -7.75
C HIS A 129 -8.18 -1.79 -6.32
N ALA A 130 -7.26 -2.15 -5.43
CA ALA A 130 -7.60 -2.47 -4.05
C ALA A 130 -7.98 -1.21 -3.26
N ASP A 131 -8.87 -1.38 -2.27
CA ASP A 131 -9.33 -0.31 -1.40
C ASP A 131 -8.68 -0.41 -0.02
N LEU A 132 -7.62 0.37 0.21
CA LEU A 132 -6.84 0.43 1.45
C LEU A 132 -7.15 1.69 2.27
N ARG A 133 -8.32 2.29 2.11
CA ARG A 133 -8.67 3.51 2.86
C ARG A 133 -8.62 3.26 4.36
N ASP A 134 -7.97 4.17 5.08
CA ASP A 134 -7.74 4.09 6.53
C ASP A 134 -7.00 2.81 7.00
N ALA A 135 -6.36 2.05 6.12
CA ALA A 135 -5.57 0.86 6.48
C ALA A 135 -4.28 1.23 7.21
N ASP A 136 -3.71 0.28 7.94
CA ASP A 136 -2.44 0.45 8.66
C ASP A 136 -1.33 -0.38 8.03
N LEU A 137 -0.43 0.28 7.29
CA LEU A 137 0.68 -0.31 6.54
C LEU A 137 2.04 0.06 7.16
N GLN A 138 2.05 0.53 8.42
CA GLN A 138 3.28 0.99 9.05
C GLN A 138 4.37 -0.09 9.00
N GLY A 139 5.55 0.30 8.51
CA GLY A 139 6.73 -0.56 8.43
C GLY A 139 6.64 -1.72 7.42
N SER A 140 5.59 -1.78 6.60
CA SER A 140 5.40 -2.89 5.67
C SER A 140 6.33 -2.81 4.47
N ASN A 141 6.77 -3.97 3.98
CA ASN A 141 7.59 -4.08 2.78
C ASN A 141 6.70 -4.22 1.55
N MET A 142 6.60 -3.18 0.73
CA MET A 142 5.85 -3.14 -0.53
C MET A 142 6.77 -3.00 -1.74
N HIS A 143 8.04 -3.43 -1.62
CA HIS A 143 9.03 -3.31 -2.68
C HIS A 143 8.53 -3.97 -3.98
N GLY A 144 8.59 -3.23 -5.09
CA GLY A 144 8.19 -3.71 -6.41
C GLY A 144 6.71 -4.12 -6.53
N CYS A 145 5.85 -3.75 -5.58
CA CYS A 145 4.43 -4.08 -5.67
C CYS A 145 3.76 -3.32 -6.82
N ARG A 146 2.65 -3.86 -7.32
CA ARG A 146 1.78 -3.18 -8.29
C ARG A 146 0.52 -2.70 -7.59
N ALA A 147 0.33 -1.40 -7.44
CA ALA A 147 -0.80 -0.78 -6.76
C ALA A 147 -1.50 0.28 -7.63
N VAL A 148 -1.57 0.02 -8.94
CA VAL A 148 -2.21 0.91 -9.91
C VAL A 148 -3.70 1.05 -9.60
N PHE A 149 -4.22 2.27 -9.58
CA PHE A 149 -5.62 2.57 -9.21
C PHE A 149 -6.02 2.19 -7.77
N ALA A 150 -5.07 1.88 -6.89
CA ALA A 150 -5.39 1.59 -5.49
C ALA A 150 -5.77 2.85 -4.72
N LEU A 151 -6.58 2.68 -3.66
CA LEU A 151 -7.00 3.76 -2.78
C LEU A 151 -6.29 3.65 -1.42
N PHE A 152 -5.41 4.61 -1.11
CA PHE A 152 -4.69 4.72 0.16
C PHE A 152 -5.15 5.93 0.99
N ILE A 153 -6.34 6.47 0.73
CA ILE A 153 -6.83 7.69 1.38
C ILE A 153 -6.82 7.51 2.91
N ARG A 154 -6.12 8.42 3.62
CA ARG A 154 -5.89 8.38 5.08
C ARG A 154 -5.21 7.11 5.62
N ALA A 155 -4.59 6.30 4.75
CA ALA A 155 -3.82 5.14 5.21
C ALA A 155 -2.60 5.59 6.02
N ASN A 156 -2.30 4.85 7.09
CA ASN A 156 -1.03 4.98 7.80
C ASN A 156 0.03 4.20 7.01
N MET A 157 0.96 4.90 6.36
CA MET A 157 2.02 4.33 5.52
C MET A 157 3.40 4.78 6.04
N GLN A 158 3.53 5.08 7.33
CA GLN A 158 4.79 5.49 7.92
C GLN A 158 5.84 4.38 7.75
N GLU A 159 7.05 4.75 7.35
CA GLU A 159 8.19 3.84 7.18
C GLU A 159 7.98 2.70 6.17
N VAL A 160 6.93 2.77 5.34
CA VAL A 160 6.65 1.76 4.31
C VAL A 160 7.77 1.72 3.27
N GLN A 161 8.11 0.53 2.78
CA GLN A 161 9.09 0.35 1.70
C GLN A 161 8.36 0.20 0.36
N LEU A 162 8.35 1.25 -0.45
CA LEU A 162 7.72 1.33 -1.78
C LEU A 162 8.76 1.44 -2.90
N GLU A 163 10.02 1.09 -2.65
CA GLU A 163 11.05 1.13 -3.68
C GLU A 163 10.63 0.30 -4.90
N GLN A 164 10.76 0.90 -6.10
CA GLN A 164 10.33 0.32 -7.39
C GLN A 164 8.83 -0.04 -7.49
N ALA A 165 7.98 0.40 -6.57
CA ALA A 165 6.54 0.15 -6.65
C ALA A 165 5.88 0.92 -7.81
N ASP A 166 4.85 0.33 -8.41
CA ASP A 166 4.00 0.95 -9.42
C ASP A 166 2.70 1.46 -8.78
N LEU A 167 2.63 2.76 -8.51
CA LEU A 167 1.53 3.47 -7.84
C LEU A 167 0.73 4.35 -8.81
N ARG A 168 0.89 4.18 -10.13
CA ARG A 168 0.25 5.05 -11.12
C ARG A 168 -1.27 5.12 -10.92
N ASN A 169 -1.82 6.33 -11.01
CA ASN A 169 -3.26 6.59 -10.89
C ASN A 169 -3.88 6.17 -9.54
N SER A 170 -3.08 6.07 -8.49
CA SER A 170 -3.59 5.79 -7.15
C SER A 170 -4.00 7.06 -6.40
N HIS A 171 -4.79 6.90 -5.34
CA HIS A 171 -5.27 8.00 -4.50
C HIS A 171 -4.70 7.87 -3.09
N LEU A 172 -3.76 8.75 -2.75
CA LEU A 172 -3.07 8.83 -1.46
C LEU A 172 -3.47 10.09 -0.67
N ASN A 173 -4.64 10.68 -0.92
CA ASN A 173 -5.07 11.89 -0.21
C ASN A 173 -5.01 11.70 1.31
N SER A 174 -4.33 12.62 1.99
CA SER A 174 -4.14 12.59 3.44
C SER A 174 -3.49 11.30 3.98
N ALA A 175 -2.82 10.52 3.14
CA ALA A 175 -2.03 9.38 3.59
C ALA A 175 -0.79 9.86 4.36
N ASP A 176 -0.38 9.07 5.35
CA ASP A 176 0.81 9.36 6.14
C ASP A 176 2.00 8.54 5.64
N LEU A 177 2.87 9.15 4.85
CA LEU A 177 4.08 8.56 4.27
C LEU A 177 5.35 9.05 5.00
N HIS A 178 5.25 9.43 6.29
CA HIS A 178 6.42 9.85 7.07
C HIS A 178 7.53 8.79 6.99
N GLN A 179 8.75 9.22 6.62
CA GLN A 179 9.91 8.33 6.50
C GLN A 179 9.73 7.13 5.55
N ALA A 180 8.75 7.16 4.65
CA ALA A 180 8.59 6.13 3.64
C ALA A 180 9.75 6.14 2.63
N ASN A 181 10.08 4.96 2.10
CA ASN A 181 11.06 4.80 1.02
C ASN A 181 10.29 4.61 -0.30
N LEU A 182 10.29 5.61 -1.17
CA LEU A 182 9.65 5.60 -2.49
C LEU A 182 10.67 5.64 -3.63
N ARG A 183 11.93 5.27 -3.38
CA ARG A 183 13.00 5.34 -4.39
C ARG A 183 12.60 4.60 -5.67
N HIS A 184 12.81 5.23 -6.82
CA HIS A 184 12.51 4.64 -8.14
C HIS A 184 11.06 4.15 -8.33
N SER A 185 10.13 4.56 -7.47
CA SER A 185 8.72 4.23 -7.62
C SER A 185 8.07 5.07 -8.72
N ASN A 186 6.98 4.56 -9.27
CA ASN A 186 6.23 5.23 -10.32
C ASN A 186 4.89 5.72 -9.79
N LEU A 187 4.80 7.02 -9.49
CA LEU A 187 3.58 7.74 -9.13
C LEU A 187 3.10 8.65 -10.27
N GLY A 188 3.71 8.56 -11.46
CA GLY A 188 3.35 9.42 -12.57
C GLY A 188 1.99 9.05 -13.16
N SER A 189 1.54 9.83 -14.13
CA SER A 189 0.52 9.42 -15.08
C SER A 189 0.97 9.67 -16.51
N SER A 190 0.60 8.74 -17.39
CA SER A 190 0.78 8.86 -18.83
C SER A 190 -0.54 9.10 -19.58
N GLN A 191 -1.65 9.28 -18.85
CA GLN A 191 -2.99 9.42 -19.43
C GLN A 191 -3.54 10.82 -19.18
N ALA A 192 -4.27 11.36 -20.14
CA ALA A 192 -4.87 12.70 -20.04
C ALA A 192 -5.89 12.82 -18.88
N GLU A 193 -6.52 11.71 -18.48
CA GLU A 193 -7.51 11.65 -17.38
C GLU A 193 -7.01 10.90 -16.15
N GLY A 194 -5.91 10.16 -16.26
CA GLY A 194 -5.29 9.50 -15.12
C GLY A 194 -4.40 10.49 -14.40
N PHE A 195 -4.47 10.57 -13.07
CA PHE A 195 -3.45 11.26 -12.28
C PHE A 195 -3.39 10.61 -10.91
N THR A 196 -2.17 10.49 -10.39
CA THR A 196 -1.97 10.10 -8.99
C THR A 196 -2.24 11.30 -8.11
N VAL A 197 -2.98 11.10 -7.02
CA VAL A 197 -3.37 12.18 -6.10
C VAL A 197 -2.74 11.96 -4.74
N LEU A 198 -1.95 12.92 -4.29
CA LEU A 198 -1.26 12.95 -3.00
C LEU A 198 -1.65 14.19 -2.19
N ASN A 199 -2.77 14.84 -2.50
CA ASN A 199 -3.15 16.09 -1.84
C ASN A 199 -3.24 15.88 -0.32
N LEU A 200 -2.69 16.81 0.46
CA LEU A 200 -2.61 16.77 1.92
C LEU A 200 -1.81 15.57 2.50
N ALA A 201 -1.08 14.82 1.68
CA ALA A 201 -0.28 13.70 2.17
C ALA A 201 0.94 14.19 2.99
N ASN A 202 1.30 13.43 4.02
CA ASN A 202 2.49 13.70 4.82
C ASN A 202 3.68 12.90 4.27
N LEU A 203 4.57 13.54 3.51
CA LEU A 203 5.81 12.94 2.98
C LEU A 203 7.06 13.41 3.74
N LYS A 204 6.90 13.88 4.99
CA LYS A 204 8.04 14.35 5.79
C LYS A 204 9.11 13.29 5.87
N ARG A 205 10.35 13.67 5.55
CA ARG A 205 11.54 12.79 5.60
C ARG A 205 11.45 11.54 4.71
N ALA A 206 10.50 11.47 3.79
CA ALA A 206 10.45 10.37 2.83
C ALA A 206 11.65 10.45 1.87
N ASP A 207 12.10 9.29 1.37
CA ASP A 207 13.09 9.22 0.31
C ASP A 207 12.39 8.89 -1.01
N LEU A 208 12.26 9.88 -1.88
CA LEU A 208 11.66 9.73 -3.21
C LEU A 208 12.73 9.67 -4.31
N SER A 209 14.01 9.45 -3.99
CA SER A 209 15.09 9.59 -4.97
C SER A 209 14.83 8.77 -6.26
N GLY A 210 14.85 9.44 -7.42
CA GLY A 210 14.58 8.85 -8.72
C GLY A 210 13.13 8.40 -8.96
N ALA A 211 12.18 8.81 -8.12
CA ALA A 211 10.76 8.53 -8.32
C ALA A 211 10.18 9.37 -9.46
N ASN A 212 9.16 8.84 -10.11
CA ASN A 212 8.38 9.56 -11.11
C ASN A 212 7.09 10.10 -10.48
N LEU A 213 6.92 11.42 -10.44
CA LEU A 213 5.70 12.14 -10.04
C LEU A 213 5.15 13.01 -11.18
N ALA A 214 5.53 12.74 -12.43
CA ALA A 214 5.07 13.52 -13.57
C ALA A 214 3.54 13.49 -13.68
N ASN A 215 2.93 14.67 -13.87
CA ASN A 215 1.48 14.88 -13.91
C ASN A 215 0.73 14.50 -12.60
N ALA A 216 1.42 14.29 -11.48
CA ALA A 216 0.76 14.01 -10.21
C ALA A 216 0.20 15.29 -9.58
N SER A 217 -0.87 15.15 -8.81
CA SER A 217 -1.40 16.19 -7.94
C SER A 217 -0.91 15.95 -6.52
N ALA A 218 -0.22 16.91 -5.92
CA ALA A 218 0.23 16.87 -4.54
C ALA A 218 0.01 18.23 -3.86
N GLU A 219 -1.18 18.81 -4.05
CA GLU A 219 -1.58 20.07 -3.45
C GLU A 219 -1.58 19.97 -1.92
N ASP A 220 -1.02 20.98 -1.26
CA ASP A 220 -0.89 21.04 0.21
C ASP A 220 -0.18 19.82 0.84
N ALA A 221 0.57 19.04 0.04
CA ALA A 221 1.35 17.93 0.55
C ALA A 221 2.60 18.42 1.28
N ASP A 222 2.97 17.73 2.36
CA ASP A 222 4.10 18.12 3.20
C ASP A 222 5.31 17.24 2.90
N PHE A 223 6.22 17.74 2.06
CA PHE A 223 7.47 17.09 1.72
C PHE A 223 8.61 17.49 2.68
N SER A 224 8.36 18.19 3.79
CA SER A 224 9.45 18.79 4.58
C SER A 224 10.56 17.78 4.92
N LYS A 225 11.81 18.14 4.60
CA LYS A 225 13.01 17.29 4.80
C LYS A 225 13.04 16.00 3.98
N ALA A 226 12.21 15.87 2.95
CA ALA A 226 12.25 14.74 2.03
C ALA A 226 13.49 14.82 1.11
N LYS A 227 13.89 13.66 0.58
CA LYS A 227 14.85 13.58 -0.52
C LYS A 227 14.07 13.46 -1.81
N LEU A 228 14.21 14.47 -2.67
CA LEU A 228 13.61 14.55 -3.99
C LEU A 228 14.70 14.48 -5.08
N VAL A 229 15.82 13.82 -4.80
CA VAL A 229 16.97 13.73 -5.72
C VAL A 229 16.55 13.03 -7.01
N ASP A 230 16.81 13.64 -8.16
CA ASP A 230 16.45 13.12 -9.49
C ASP A 230 14.96 12.75 -9.65
N VAL A 231 14.07 13.37 -8.87
CA VAL A 231 12.63 13.15 -9.01
C VAL A 231 12.11 13.87 -10.25
N ASP A 232 11.28 13.19 -11.04
CA ASP A 232 10.54 13.82 -12.12
C ASP A 232 9.21 14.39 -11.59
N LEU A 233 9.13 15.72 -11.46
CA LEU A 233 7.91 16.46 -11.11
C LEU A 233 7.31 17.17 -12.33
N SER A 234 7.70 16.81 -13.56
CA SER A 234 7.20 17.50 -14.75
C SER A 234 5.67 17.55 -14.79
N HIS A 235 5.14 18.76 -14.97
CA HIS A 235 3.70 19.05 -14.98
C HIS A 235 2.94 18.61 -13.72
N ALA A 236 3.62 18.38 -12.60
CA ALA A 236 2.97 18.11 -11.33
C ALA A 236 2.30 19.37 -10.77
N VAL A 237 1.14 19.19 -10.16
CA VAL A 237 0.40 20.25 -9.46
C VAL A 237 0.73 20.17 -7.98
N ILE A 238 1.57 21.09 -7.50
CA ILE A 238 2.05 21.11 -6.11
C ILE A 238 1.69 22.41 -5.37
N SER A 239 0.59 23.05 -5.75
CA SER A 239 0.15 24.30 -5.12
C SER A 239 0.01 24.13 -3.60
N GLY A 240 0.59 25.07 -2.83
CA GLY A 240 0.56 25.02 -1.37
C GLY A 240 1.45 23.95 -0.72
N ALA A 241 2.13 23.11 -1.51
CA ALA A 241 3.03 22.09 -0.97
C ALA A 241 4.19 22.70 -0.17
N ILE A 242 4.67 21.95 0.82
CA ILE A 242 5.77 22.35 1.71
C ILE A 242 7.02 21.55 1.35
N LEU A 243 8.00 22.21 0.72
CA LEU A 243 9.29 21.64 0.32
C LEU A 243 10.43 22.11 1.24
N ASP A 244 10.13 22.60 2.43
CA ASP A 244 11.12 23.12 3.36
C ASP A 244 12.21 22.08 3.67
N ARG A 245 13.49 22.50 3.55
CA ARG A 245 14.67 21.68 3.82
C ARG A 245 14.74 20.40 2.99
N CYS A 246 14.09 20.35 1.83
CA CYS A 246 14.21 19.24 0.90
C CYS A 246 15.55 19.26 0.16
N ASP A 247 16.04 18.08 -0.19
CA ASP A 247 17.07 17.93 -1.22
C ASP A 247 16.40 17.73 -2.57
N VAL A 248 16.47 18.74 -3.44
CA VAL A 248 15.87 18.73 -4.79
C VAL A 248 16.92 18.62 -5.90
N SER A 249 18.11 18.11 -5.58
CA SER A 249 19.21 17.99 -6.54
C SER A 249 18.80 17.12 -7.73
N GLY A 250 18.91 17.64 -8.95
CA GLY A 250 18.53 16.95 -10.18
C GLY A 250 17.03 16.82 -10.42
N ALA A 251 16.17 17.24 -9.48
CA ALA A 251 14.72 17.15 -9.63
C ALA A 251 14.23 18.02 -10.81
N ASN A 252 13.33 17.48 -11.63
CA ASN A 252 12.78 18.16 -12.80
C ASN A 252 11.45 18.85 -12.47
N PHE A 253 11.42 20.17 -12.55
CA PHE A 253 10.24 21.01 -12.29
C PHE A 253 9.63 21.61 -13.57
N ASP A 254 9.86 21.00 -14.73
CA ASP A 254 9.29 21.49 -15.99
C ASP A 254 7.76 21.64 -15.90
N GLY A 255 7.23 22.80 -16.27
CA GLY A 255 5.81 23.10 -16.18
C GLY A 255 5.20 23.15 -14.77
N VAL A 256 6.00 23.20 -13.70
CA VAL A 256 5.51 23.29 -12.31
C VAL A 256 5.40 24.74 -11.84
N GLU A 257 4.26 25.12 -11.25
CA GLU A 257 4.07 26.42 -10.63
C GLU A 257 4.58 26.45 -9.17
N LEU A 258 5.58 27.29 -8.89
CA LEU A 258 6.23 27.38 -7.58
C LEU A 258 5.80 28.60 -6.75
N ALA A 259 4.79 29.35 -7.21
CA ALA A 259 4.38 30.61 -6.60
C ALA A 259 3.92 30.45 -5.13
N THR A 260 3.15 29.40 -4.85
CA THR A 260 2.56 29.11 -3.53
C THR A 260 3.32 28.06 -2.70
N VAL A 261 4.35 27.43 -3.28
CA VAL A 261 5.15 26.38 -2.64
C VAL A 261 6.06 26.95 -1.56
N SER A 262 6.05 26.39 -0.35
CA SER A 262 7.05 26.73 0.68
C SER A 262 8.37 26.04 0.35
N MET A 263 9.49 26.78 0.37
CA MET A 263 10.80 26.28 -0.08
C MET A 263 11.93 26.67 0.88
N ASP A 264 11.61 26.89 2.16
CA ASP A 264 12.57 27.44 3.12
C ASP A 264 13.75 26.48 3.33
N PHE A 265 14.97 26.97 3.10
CA PHE A 265 16.20 26.19 3.20
C PHE A 265 16.28 24.97 2.26
N ALA A 266 15.52 24.97 1.16
CA ALA A 266 15.63 23.97 0.09
C ALA A 266 16.55 24.50 -1.01
N ASN A 267 17.59 23.72 -1.38
CA ASN A 267 18.57 24.16 -2.35
C ASN A 267 18.11 23.89 -3.79
N PHE A 268 17.47 24.89 -4.42
CA PHE A 268 17.03 24.82 -5.81
C PHE A 268 18.13 25.12 -6.85
N SER A 269 19.39 25.37 -6.46
CA SER A 269 20.47 25.66 -7.42
C SER A 269 20.85 24.45 -8.29
N GLN A 270 20.50 23.23 -7.85
CA GLN A 270 20.72 21.97 -8.56
C GLN A 270 19.43 21.38 -9.14
N ALA A 271 18.29 22.07 -9.01
CA ALA A 271 17.03 21.64 -9.61
C ALA A 271 17.03 21.96 -11.12
N GLN A 272 16.36 21.13 -11.91
CA GLN A 272 16.21 21.30 -13.35
C GLN A 272 14.87 21.98 -13.65
N ASN A 273 14.86 22.90 -14.63
CA ASN A 273 13.65 23.56 -15.14
C ASN A 273 12.79 24.30 -14.08
N ALA A 274 13.34 24.60 -12.90
CA ALA A 274 12.63 25.28 -11.83
C ALA A 274 12.53 26.79 -12.12
N ASN A 275 11.33 27.26 -12.47
CA ASN A 275 11.05 28.69 -12.58
C ASN A 275 10.75 29.30 -11.21
N ILE A 276 11.81 29.75 -10.51
CA ILE A 276 11.69 30.34 -9.18
C ILE A 276 11.15 31.79 -9.29
N PRO A 277 10.05 32.13 -8.61
CA PRO A 277 9.55 33.51 -8.59
C PRO A 277 10.60 34.48 -8.03
N SER A 278 10.73 35.67 -8.61
CA SER A 278 11.76 36.66 -8.24
C SER A 278 11.75 37.04 -6.76
N TYR A 279 10.57 37.09 -6.14
CA TYR A 279 10.41 37.38 -4.72
C TYR A 279 10.87 36.25 -3.78
N LYS A 280 11.23 35.07 -4.33
CA LYS A 280 11.77 33.91 -3.58
C LYS A 280 13.26 33.66 -3.83
N GLU A 281 13.93 34.45 -4.68
CA GLU A 281 15.34 34.22 -5.04
C GLU A 281 16.31 34.26 -3.86
N ASN A 282 15.99 35.02 -2.80
CA ASN A 282 16.80 35.15 -1.59
C ASN A 282 16.58 34.02 -0.57
N LEU A 283 15.71 33.05 -0.86
CA LEU A 283 15.48 31.86 -0.03
C LEU A 283 16.40 30.68 -0.43
N ARG A 284 17.28 30.89 -1.42
CA ARG A 284 18.26 29.93 -1.95
C ARG A 284 19.41 29.65 -1.00
#